data_AF-A0AA50CRU0-F1
#
_entry.id   AF-A0AA50CRU0-F1
#
_cell.length_a   1.000
_cell.length_b   1.000
_cell.length_c   1.000
_cell.angle_alpha   90.00
_cell.angle_beta   90.00
_cell.angle_gamma   90.00
#
_symmetry.space_group_name_H-M   'P 1'
#
loop_
_entity.id
_entity.type
_entity.pdbx_description
1 polymer ?
#
loop_
_entity_poly.entity_id
_entity_poly.type
_entity_poly.pdbx_seq_one_letter_code
_entity_poly.pdbx_strand_id
1 'polypeptide(L)'
;MCERDLADWTENLRQTHRRLLSEDCCVILDEKQIAILKDILSRIDDIGEIGFQLEKCVDHDPGHSLSWDNDGTPHQDQALELLIDELVRGLFYKTPVTGPLS
;
A
#
# COMPACT_ATOMS: atom_id res chain seq x y z
N MET A 1 -23.73 -7.29 -7.47
CA MET A 1 -22.42 -6.92 -6.90
C MET A 1 -21.47 -6.87 -8.08
N CYS A 2 -20.88 -5.71 -8.39
CA CYS A 2 -19.92 -5.65 -9.50
C CYS A 2 -18.71 -6.48 -9.09
N GLU A 3 -18.40 -7.54 -9.85
CA GLU A 3 -17.20 -8.35 -9.70
C GLU A 3 -15.98 -7.41 -9.70
N ARG A 4 -15.14 -7.50 -8.68
CA ARG A 4 -13.87 -6.76 -8.66
C ARG A 4 -12.89 -7.52 -9.54
N ASP A 5 -12.42 -6.85 -10.60
CA ASP A 5 -11.43 -7.41 -11.52
C ASP A 5 -10.05 -7.26 -10.86
N LEU A 6 -9.67 -8.26 -10.07
CA LEU A 6 -8.37 -8.30 -9.39
C LEU A 6 -7.30 -8.79 -10.37
N ALA A 7 -6.23 -8.03 -10.49
CA ALA A 7 -5.10 -8.37 -11.34
C ALA A 7 -3.79 -8.37 -10.55
N ASP A 8 -2.82 -9.15 -11.01
CA ASP A 8 -1.46 -9.11 -10.49
C ASP A 8 -0.71 -7.91 -11.07
N TRP A 9 -0.35 -6.97 -10.20
CA TRP A 9 0.35 -5.73 -10.56
C TRP A 9 1.83 -5.75 -10.15
N THR A 10 2.32 -6.87 -9.63
CA THR A 10 3.68 -6.99 -9.07
C THR A 10 4.74 -6.58 -10.09
N GLU A 11 4.70 -7.15 -11.29
CA GLU A 11 5.67 -6.85 -12.35
C GLU A 11 5.56 -5.41 -12.88
N ASN A 12 4.37 -4.82 -12.83
CA ASN A 12 4.16 -3.42 -13.21
C ASN A 12 4.81 -2.48 -12.18
N LEU A 13 4.64 -2.76 -10.89
CA LEU A 13 5.25 -1.99 -9.82
C LEU A 13 6.76 -2.19 -9.77
N ARG A 14 7.28 -3.40 -10.02
CA ARG A 14 8.74 -3.63 -10.07
C ARG A 14 9.46 -2.80 -11.14
N GLN A 15 8.78 -2.42 -12.22
CA GLN A 15 9.39 -1.56 -13.25
C GLN A 15 9.54 -0.10 -12.81
N THR A 16 8.65 0.37 -11.91
CA THR A 16 8.55 1.79 -11.54
C THR A 16 9.04 2.08 -10.13
N HIS A 17 8.82 1.17 -9.19
CA HIS A 17 9.05 1.33 -7.76
C HIS A 17 9.94 0.21 -7.19
N ARG A 18 10.83 -0.39 -8.00
CA ARG A 18 11.65 -1.57 -7.63
C ARG A 18 12.28 -1.49 -6.23
N ARG A 19 12.73 -0.31 -5.83
CA ARG A 19 13.44 -0.07 -4.55
C ARG A 19 12.54 -0.18 -3.33
N LEU A 20 11.23 -0.04 -3.52
CA LEU A 20 10.21 -0.08 -2.47
C LEU A 20 9.49 -1.43 -2.41
N LEU A 21 9.88 -2.40 -3.22
CA LEU A 21 9.29 -3.73 -3.26
C LEU A 21 10.34 -4.75 -2.82
N SER A 22 9.96 -5.62 -1.89
CA SER A 22 10.81 -6.75 -1.52
C SER A 22 10.98 -7.75 -2.68
N GLU A 23 11.97 -8.62 -2.58
CA GLU A 23 12.22 -9.65 -3.60
C GLU A 23 11.01 -10.59 -3.74
N ASP A 24 10.34 -10.92 -2.63
CA ASP A 24 9.15 -11.77 -2.59
C ASP A 24 7.82 -11.00 -2.64
N CYS A 25 7.85 -9.72 -3.04
CA CYS A 25 6.67 -8.86 -3.11
C CYS A 25 5.56 -9.46 -3.99
N CYS A 26 4.31 -9.42 -3.50
CA CYS A 26 3.11 -9.82 -4.24
C CYS A 26 2.00 -8.77 -4.10
N VAL A 27 1.50 -8.27 -5.24
CA VAL A 27 0.44 -7.24 -5.29
C VAL A 27 -0.69 -7.67 -6.19
N ILE A 28 -1.88 -7.90 -5.62
CA ILE A 28 -3.09 -8.31 -6.33
C ILE A 28 -4.22 -7.38 -5.93
N LEU A 29 -4.65 -6.52 -6.84
CA LEU A 29 -5.55 -5.40 -6.57
C LEU A 29 -6.42 -5.09 -7.81
N ASP A 30 -7.55 -4.42 -7.60
CA ASP A 30 -8.33 -3.83 -8.69
C ASP A 30 -7.72 -2.51 -9.22
N GLU A 31 -8.16 -2.05 -10.39
CA GLU A 31 -7.63 -0.83 -11.05
C GLU A 31 -7.69 0.44 -10.17
N LYS A 32 -8.68 0.56 -9.29
CA LYS A 32 -8.78 1.73 -8.39
C LYS A 32 -7.80 1.60 -7.24
N GLN A 33 -7.68 0.40 -6.70
CA GLN A 33 -6.77 0.10 -5.61
C GLN A 33 -5.31 0.29 -6.01
N ILE A 34 -4.90 -0.19 -7.19
CA ILE A 34 -3.52 -0.01 -7.65
C ILE A 34 -3.17 1.47 -7.87
N ALA A 35 -4.13 2.31 -8.28
CA ALA A 35 -3.91 3.74 -8.42
C ALA A 35 -3.58 4.40 -7.07
N ILE A 36 -4.28 3.99 -6.00
CA ILE A 36 -4.04 4.45 -4.63
C ILE A 36 -2.67 3.97 -4.13
N LEU A 37 -2.35 2.69 -4.35
CA LEU A 37 -1.05 2.14 -3.95
C LEU A 37 0.11 2.89 -4.62
N LYS A 38 0.00 3.23 -5.91
CA LYS A 38 1.02 4.00 -6.64
C LYS A 38 1.21 5.41 -6.07
N ASP A 39 0.12 6.11 -5.73
CA ASP A 39 0.19 7.44 -5.11
C ASP A 39 0.94 7.39 -3.78
N ILE A 40 0.59 6.44 -2.91
CA ILE A 40 1.24 6.28 -1.61
C ILE A 40 2.70 5.87 -1.76
N LEU A 41 3.02 4.93 -2.66
CA LEU A 41 4.42 4.53 -2.91
C LEU A 41 5.27 5.73 -3.38
N SER A 42 4.72 6.61 -4.21
CA SER A 42 5.41 7.85 -4.59
C SER A 42 5.66 8.75 -3.39
N ARG A 43 4.67 8.92 -2.51
CA ARG A 43 4.80 9.74 -1.29
C ARG A 43 5.82 9.15 -0.30
N ILE A 44 5.89 7.83 -0.21
CA ILE A 44 6.91 7.10 0.58
C ILE A 44 8.31 7.36 -0.01
N ASP A 45 8.45 7.31 -1.34
CA ASP A 45 9.72 7.62 -2.03
C ASP A 45 10.17 9.06 -1.75
N ASP A 46 9.24 10.02 -1.74
CA ASP A 46 9.49 11.43 -1.43
C ASP A 46 9.96 11.69 0.01
N ILE A 47 9.67 10.80 0.98
CA ILE A 47 10.20 10.91 2.35
C ILE A 47 11.73 10.68 2.35
N GLY A 48 12.25 9.92 1.39
CA GLY A 48 13.67 9.59 1.24
C GLY A 48 14.01 8.19 1.75
N GLU A 49 15.27 7.97 2.14
CA GLU A 49 15.75 6.66 2.62
C GLU A 49 15.12 6.30 3.98
N ILE A 50 13.99 5.58 3.94
CA ILE A 50 13.30 5.05 5.13
C ILE A 50 13.30 3.52 5.20
N GLY A 51 14.05 2.85 4.31
CA GLY A 51 14.19 1.39 4.31
C GLY A 51 12.90 0.62 4.03
N PHE A 52 11.86 1.31 3.52
CA PHE A 52 10.56 0.72 3.27
C PHE A 52 10.61 -0.32 2.15
N GLN A 53 10.09 -1.51 2.42
CA GLN A 53 9.89 -2.57 1.44
C GLN A 53 8.50 -3.18 1.59
N LEU A 54 7.68 -3.05 0.56
CA LEU A 54 6.40 -3.73 0.45
C LEU A 54 6.62 -5.22 0.18
N GLU A 55 6.05 -6.09 1.00
CA GLU A 55 6.15 -7.55 0.85
C GLU A 55 4.86 -8.18 0.32
N LYS A 56 3.70 -7.62 0.68
CA LYS A 56 2.42 -8.17 0.26
C LYS A 56 1.35 -7.09 0.27
N CYS A 57 0.55 -7.00 -0.79
CA CYS A 57 -0.63 -6.14 -0.84
C CYS A 57 -1.71 -6.78 -1.71
N VAL A 58 -2.57 -7.59 -1.09
CA VAL A 58 -3.55 -8.44 -1.78
C VAL A 58 -4.95 -8.18 -1.23
N ASP A 59 -5.91 -7.90 -2.12
CA ASP A 59 -7.34 -7.98 -1.79
C ASP A 59 -7.85 -9.41 -2.05
N HIS A 60 -8.59 -9.98 -1.09
CA HIS A 60 -9.14 -11.35 -1.16
C HIS A 60 -10.66 -11.40 -1.37
N ASP A 61 -11.35 -10.26 -1.36
CA ASP A 61 -12.81 -10.09 -1.47
C ASP A 61 -13.67 -11.32 -1.08
N PRO A 62 -14.00 -11.54 0.21
CA PRO A 62 -13.75 -10.67 1.36
C PRO A 62 -12.38 -10.88 2.02
N GLY A 63 -11.80 -9.78 2.53
CA GLY A 63 -10.55 -9.78 3.30
C GLY A 63 -9.39 -9.10 2.55
N HIS A 64 -8.28 -8.92 3.24
CA HIS A 64 -7.06 -8.35 2.65
C HIS A 64 -5.81 -8.85 3.36
N SER A 65 -4.66 -8.76 2.70
CA SER A 65 -3.34 -9.03 3.26
C SER A 65 -2.39 -7.91 2.87
N LEU A 66 -1.92 -7.17 3.87
CA LEU A 66 -0.88 -6.15 3.72
C LEU A 66 0.29 -6.53 4.63
N SER A 67 1.49 -6.60 4.05
CA SER A 67 2.77 -6.80 4.76
C SER A 67 3.80 -5.89 4.17
N TRP A 68 4.56 -5.24 5.03
CA TRP A 68 5.66 -4.36 4.67
C TRP A 68 6.68 -4.40 5.79
N ASP A 69 7.92 -4.13 5.42
CA ASP A 69 9.03 -4.00 6.34
C ASP A 69 9.60 -2.59 6.19
N ASN A 70 10.05 -2.01 7.30
CA ASN A 70 10.97 -0.90 7.23
C ASN A 70 12.15 -1.26 8.13
N ASP A 71 13.34 -1.32 7.53
CA ASP A 71 14.60 -1.51 8.25
C ASP A 71 14.98 -0.22 9.03
N GLY A 72 13.99 0.41 9.65
CA GLY A 72 13.96 1.79 10.08
C GLY A 72 14.17 1.99 11.58
N THR A 73 14.59 3.19 11.92
CA THR A 73 14.65 3.65 13.32
C THR A 73 13.27 4.16 13.78
N PRO A 74 12.99 4.22 15.10
CA PRO A 74 11.71 4.70 15.66
C PRO A 74 11.21 6.06 15.15
N HIS A 75 12.12 6.90 14.64
CA HIS A 75 11.79 8.21 14.09
C HIS A 75 11.23 8.15 12.66
N GLN A 76 11.60 7.14 11.88
CA GLN A 76 11.06 6.89 10.52
C GLN A 76 9.69 6.20 10.60
N ASP A 77 9.44 5.46 11.69
CA ASP A 77 8.19 4.74 11.91
C ASP A 77 6.96 5.64 11.96
N GLN A 78 7.02 6.82 12.61
CA GLN A 78 5.82 7.64 12.80
C GLN A 78 5.26 8.23 11.50
N ALA A 79 6.13 8.70 10.59
CA ALA A 79 5.68 9.24 9.31
C ALA A 79 5.15 8.13 8.39
N LEU A 80 5.77 6.96 8.46
CA LEU A 80 5.37 5.79 7.70
C LEU A 80 4.05 5.19 8.21
N GLU A 81 3.86 5.10 9.53
CA GLU A 81 2.60 4.63 10.15
C GLU A 81 1.39 5.41 9.63
N LEU A 82 1.49 6.74 9.52
CA LEU A 82 0.40 7.58 9.00
C LEU A 82 0.09 7.28 7.53
N LEU A 83 1.12 7.10 6.69
CA LEU A 83 0.93 6.76 5.28
C LEU A 83 0.37 5.35 5.09
N ILE A 84 0.76 4.39 5.93
CA ILE A 84 0.26 3.03 5.90
C ILE A 84 -1.19 2.96 6.37
N ASP A 85 -1.57 3.69 7.42
CA ASP A 85 -2.97 3.81 7.82
C ASP A 85 -3.82 4.43 6.70
N GLU A 86 -3.31 5.46 6.02
CA GLU A 86 -3.95 6.04 4.84
C GLU A 86 -4.08 5.02 3.70
N LEU A 87 -3.03 4.24 3.43
CA LEU A 87 -3.02 3.18 2.42
C LEU A 87 -4.09 2.13 2.71
N VAL A 88 -4.12 1.59 3.92
CA VAL A 88 -5.09 0.56 4.34
C VAL A 88 -6.51 1.08 4.19
N ARG A 89 -6.77 2.32 4.62
CA ARG A 89 -8.08 2.96 4.47
C ARG A 89 -8.46 3.13 3.00
N GLY A 90 -7.57 3.69 2.19
CA GLY A 90 -7.82 3.92 0.77
C GLY A 90 -8.04 2.63 -0.03
N LEU A 91 -7.27 1.58 0.28
CA LEU A 91 -7.35 0.30 -0.43
C LEU A 91 -8.56 -0.53 -0.02
N PHE A 92 -8.79 -0.71 1.29
CA PHE A 92 -9.68 -1.76 1.79
C PHE A 92 -10.97 -1.23 2.44
N TYR A 93 -11.05 0.07 2.74
CA TYR A 93 -12.22 0.68 3.36
C TYR A 93 -12.85 1.73 2.43
N LYS A 94 -13.92 1.35 1.73
CA LYS A 94 -14.65 2.23 0.79
C LYS A 94 -15.41 3.41 1.41
N THR A 95 -15.17 3.77 2.68
CA THR A 95 -16.06 4.70 3.41
C THR A 95 -15.43 6.08 3.60
N PRO A 96 -16.13 7.17 3.23
CA PRO A 96 -15.68 8.55 3.46
C PRO A 96 -15.51 8.82 4.95
N VAL A 97 -14.46 9.57 5.32
CA VAL A 97 -14.39 10.23 6.63
C VAL A 97 -15.54 11.22 6.77
N THR A 98 -16.70 10.73 7.22
CA THR A 98 -17.79 11.57 7.74
C THR A 98 -18.00 11.20 9.19
N GLY A 99 -17.35 11.95 10.08
CA GLY A 99 -17.65 11.91 11.51
C GLY A 99 -16.51 12.48 12.34
N PRO A 100 -16.75 13.50 13.20
CA PRO A 100 -15.75 13.95 14.14
C PRO A 100 -15.49 12.85 15.18
N LEU A 101 -14.21 12.64 15.48
CA LEU A 101 -13.75 11.81 16.59
C LEU A 101 -14.41 12.32 17.88
N SER A 102 -15.16 11.44 18.55
CA SER A 102 -15.65 11.64 19.92
C SER A 102 -14.68 11.02 20.90
#